data_AF-I1PFI8-F1
#
_entry.id   AF-I1PFI8-F1
#
_cell.length_a   1.000
_cell.length_b   1.000
_cell.length_c   1.000
_cell.angle_alpha   90.00
_cell.angle_beta   90.00
_cell.angle_gamma   90.00
#
_symmetry.space_group_name_H-M   'P 1'
#
loop_
_entity.id
_entity.type
_entity.pdbx_description
1 polymer ?
#
loop_
_entity_poly.entity_id
_entity_poly.type
_entity_poly.pdbx_seq_one_letter_code
_entity_poly.pdbx_strand_id
1 'polypeptide(L)'
;AMQQLVEGAANRKVAATNMNRASSRSHSVFTCLIESKWESQGINHHRFSRLNLVDLAGSERQKSSGAEGERLKEATNINKSLSTLGLVITNLIAVSNKKSHHVPYRDSKLTFLLQDSLGGNSKTTIIANISPSSW
;
A
#
# COMPACT_ATOMS: atom_id res chain seq x y z
N ALA A 1 14.77 -8.99 11.88
CA ALA A 1 13.93 -7.98 11.19
C ALA A 1 14.68 -7.25 10.07
N MET A 2 15.79 -6.54 10.35
CA MET A 2 16.54 -5.82 9.30
C MET A 2 17.06 -6.71 8.17
N GLN A 3 17.60 -7.90 8.47
CA GLN A 3 18.09 -8.82 7.44
C GLN A 3 16.98 -9.28 6.47
N GLN A 4 15.80 -9.61 6.98
CA GLN A 4 14.65 -10.00 6.15
C GLN A 4 14.08 -8.82 5.35
N LEU A 5 14.19 -7.60 5.86
CA LEU A 5 13.84 -6.40 5.09
C LEU A 5 14.80 -6.23 3.89
N VAL A 6 16.10 -6.40 4.11
CA VAL A 6 17.13 -6.29 3.06
C VAL A 6 16.95 -7.39 2.01
N GLU A 7 16.72 -8.63 2.45
CA GLU A 7 16.50 -9.77 1.56
C GLU A 7 15.18 -9.63 0.77
N GLY A 8 14.11 -9.18 1.43
CA GLY A 8 12.84 -8.89 0.76
C GLY A 8 12.95 -7.75 -0.26
N ALA A 9 13.71 -6.70 0.06
CA ALA A 9 14.00 -5.62 -0.87
C ALA A 9 14.82 -6.10 -2.09
N ALA A 10 15.79 -6.98 -1.87
CA ALA A 10 16.61 -7.57 -2.94
C ALA A 10 15.80 -8.50 -3.87
N ASN A 11 14.80 -9.21 -3.32
CA ASN A 11 13.93 -10.11 -4.08
C ASN A 11 12.76 -9.41 -4.78
N ARG A 12 12.55 -8.10 -4.57
CA ARG A 12 11.52 -7.33 -5.26
C ARG A 12 11.85 -7.28 -6.75
N LYS A 13 10.88 -7.64 -7.60
CA LYS A 13 11.05 -7.66 -9.06
C LYS A 13 11.23 -6.22 -9.59
N VAL A 14 12.48 -5.82 -9.85
CA VAL A 14 12.82 -4.52 -10.43
C VAL A 14 13.05 -4.69 -11.93
N ALA A 15 12.14 -4.22 -12.78
CA ALA A 15 12.34 -4.17 -14.23
C ALA A 15 12.41 -2.71 -14.69
N ALA A 16 13.59 -2.22 -15.07
CA ALA A 16 13.80 -0.83 -15.47
C ALA A 16 12.84 -0.38 -16.60
N THR A 17 12.21 0.79 -16.43
CA THR A 17 11.68 1.63 -17.54
C THR A 17 12.51 2.91 -17.63
N ASN A 18 12.43 3.61 -18.77
CA ASN A 18 13.19 4.83 -19.08
C ASN A 18 12.89 6.05 -18.18
N MET A 19 11.97 5.94 -17.21
CA MET A 19 11.52 7.08 -16.38
C MET A 19 11.69 6.86 -14.87
N ASN A 20 11.87 5.62 -14.39
CA ASN A 20 12.30 5.34 -13.01
C ASN A 20 12.77 3.87 -12.88
N ARG A 21 13.99 3.67 -12.38
CA ARG A 21 14.70 2.38 -12.47
C ARG A 21 14.39 1.38 -11.35
N ALA A 22 13.74 1.79 -10.25
CA ALA A 22 13.72 0.97 -9.01
C ALA A 22 12.35 0.72 -8.35
N SER A 23 11.36 1.63 -8.41
CA SER A 23 10.16 1.57 -7.55
C SER A 23 8.81 1.51 -8.29
N SER A 24 8.72 1.93 -9.55
CA SER A 24 7.44 2.24 -10.21
C SER A 24 6.56 1.04 -10.60
N ARG A 25 6.99 -0.20 -10.32
CA ARG A 25 6.46 -1.39 -11.02
C ARG A 25 5.80 -2.46 -10.17
N SER A 26 5.79 -2.27 -8.86
CA SER A 26 5.05 -3.16 -7.94
C SER A 26 4.76 -2.44 -6.63
N HIS A 27 3.64 -2.79 -5.99
CA HIS A 27 3.41 -2.42 -4.59
C HIS A 27 4.15 -3.42 -3.69
N SER A 28 4.69 -2.95 -2.57
CA SER A 28 5.29 -3.80 -1.54
C SER A 28 4.61 -3.53 -0.20
N VAL A 29 4.26 -4.61 0.49
CA VAL A 29 3.68 -4.55 1.84
C VAL A 29 4.61 -5.35 2.74
N PHE A 30 5.27 -4.66 3.66
CA PHE A 30 6.09 -5.27 4.69
C PHE A 30 5.37 -5.13 6.04
N THR A 31 5.04 -6.26 6.66
CA THR A 31 4.30 -6.30 7.92
C THR A 31 5.21 -6.79 9.03
N CYS A 32 5.40 -5.96 10.05
CA CYS A 32 6.05 -6.35 11.29
C CYS A 32 4.99 -6.62 12.36
N LEU A 33 4.96 -7.84 12.90
CA LEU A 33 4.18 -8.19 14.07
C LEU A 33 5.06 -8.00 15.30
N ILE A 34 4.64 -7.12 16.19
CA ILE A 34 5.36 -6.77 17.41
C ILE A 34 4.56 -7.32 18.58
N GLU A 35 5.15 -8.25 19.30
CA GLU A 35 4.62 -8.78 20.55
C GLU A 35 5.47 -8.25 21.70
N SER A 36 4.82 -7.76 22.75
CA SER A 36 5.46 -7.29 23.97
C SER A 36 4.82 -7.97 25.17
N LYS A 37 5.66 -8.57 26.01
CA LYS A 37 5.25 -9.22 27.26
C LYS A 37 6.02 -8.56 28.40
N TRP A 38 5.32 -8.20 29.47
CA TRP A 38 5.95 -7.68 30.67
C TRP A 38 5.10 -7.97 31.89
N GLU A 39 5.72 -8.05 33.06
CA GLU A 39 5.03 -8.16 34.33
C GLU A 39 4.99 -6.79 35.00
N SER A 40 3.86 -6.42 35.58
CA SER A 40 3.72 -5.23 36.40
C SER A 40 2.69 -5.50 37.49
N GLN A 41 3.05 -5.20 38.75
CA GLN A 41 2.17 -5.42 39.91
C GLN A 41 1.65 -6.87 40.04
N GLY A 42 2.47 -7.87 39.68
CA GLY A 42 2.08 -9.29 39.69
C GLY A 42 1.14 -9.71 38.55
N ILE A 43 0.86 -8.80 37.60
CA ILE A 43 0.02 -9.07 36.43
C ILE A 43 0.91 -9.20 35.19
N ASN A 44 0.73 -10.29 34.46
CA ASN A 44 1.35 -10.49 33.15
C ASN A 44 0.57 -9.75 32.07
N HIS A 45 1.21 -8.77 31.45
CA HIS A 45 0.66 -8.00 30.35
C HIS A 45 1.18 -8.54 29.02
N HIS A 46 0.27 -8.60 28.05
CA HIS A 46 0.54 -8.99 26.68
C HIS A 46 0.01 -7.90 25.75
N ARG A 47 0.86 -7.40 24.85
CA ARG A 47 0.49 -6.45 23.83
C ARG A 47 0.92 -6.95 22.47
N PHE A 48 0.00 -6.91 21.52
CA PHE A 48 0.24 -7.20 20.12
C PHE A 48 0.06 -5.93 19.30
N SER A 49 0.94 -5.71 18.34
CA SER A 49 0.84 -4.62 17.38
C SER A 49 1.26 -5.09 15.99
N ARG A 50 0.65 -4.49 14.98
CA ARG A 50 0.97 -4.72 13.57
C ARG A 50 1.41 -3.40 12.95
N LEU A 51 2.67 -3.33 12.55
CA LEU A 51 3.23 -2.21 11.80
C LEU A 51 3.30 -2.59 10.33
N ASN A 52 2.52 -1.90 9.49
CA ASN A 52 2.55 -2.07 8.04
C ASN A 52 3.40 -0.94 7.43
N LEU A 53 4.48 -1.32 6.74
CA LEU A 53 5.29 -0.43 5.91
C LEU A 53 4.95 -0.74 4.46
N VAL A 54 4.27 0.20 3.80
CA VAL A 54 3.71 0.02 2.46
C VAL A 54 4.41 0.96 1.50
N ASP A 55 5.04 0.41 0.47
CA ASP A 55 5.56 1.16 -0.66
C ASP A 55 4.65 0.97 -1.87
N LEU A 56 4.19 2.08 -2.44
CA LEU A 56 3.27 2.07 -3.57
C LEU A 56 4.03 2.38 -4.86
N ALA A 57 3.72 1.65 -5.92
CA ALA A 57 4.16 2.00 -7.26
C ALA A 57 3.63 3.39 -7.67
N GLY A 58 4.28 3.99 -8.66
CA GLY A 58 3.90 5.30 -9.18
C GLY A 58 2.51 5.29 -9.84
N SER A 59 1.84 6.45 -9.75
CA SER A 59 0.49 6.66 -10.28
C SER A 59 0.48 7.30 -11.68
N GLU A 60 1.58 7.23 -12.41
CA GLU A 60 1.72 7.88 -13.71
C GLU A 60 0.77 7.33 -14.78
N ARG A 61 0.36 8.22 -15.69
CA ARG A 61 -0.53 7.86 -16.80
C ARG A 61 0.20 6.95 -17.79
N GLN A 62 -0.48 5.88 -18.21
CA GLN A 62 0.10 4.93 -19.17
C GLN A 62 0.43 5.56 -20.53
N LYS A 63 -0.31 6.59 -20.95
CA LYS A 63 -0.07 7.27 -22.23
C LYS A 63 1.30 7.95 -22.31
N SER A 64 1.88 8.34 -21.18
CA SER A 64 3.21 8.94 -21.12
C SER A 64 4.34 7.93 -20.91
N SER A 65 4.03 6.64 -20.66
CA SER A 65 5.05 5.63 -20.36
C SER A 65 5.61 4.90 -21.59
N GLY A 66 4.93 4.98 -22.75
CA GLY A 66 5.33 4.27 -23.96
C GLY A 66 5.37 2.74 -23.80
N ALA A 67 4.63 2.20 -22.82
CA ALA A 67 4.64 0.77 -22.51
C ALA A 67 3.80 -0.04 -23.52
N GLU A 68 4.39 -1.10 -24.06
CA GLU A 68 3.73 -2.02 -25.01
C GLU A 68 3.72 -3.47 -24.49
N GLY A 69 2.83 -4.30 -25.05
CA GLY A 69 2.75 -5.74 -24.77
C GLY A 69 2.58 -6.05 -23.27
N GLU A 70 3.46 -6.91 -22.72
CA GLU A 70 3.42 -7.30 -21.31
C GLU A 70 3.66 -6.11 -20.36
N ARG A 71 4.44 -5.11 -20.78
CA ARG A 71 4.65 -3.90 -19.95
C ARG A 71 3.39 -3.07 -19.82
N LEU A 72 2.55 -3.05 -20.85
CA LEU A 72 1.25 -2.38 -20.81
C LEU A 72 0.32 -3.08 -19.81
N LYS A 73 0.24 -4.43 -19.87
CA LYS A 73 -0.57 -5.22 -18.93
C LYS A 73 -0.16 -4.98 -17.48
N GLU A 74 1.15 -4.94 -17.23
CA GLU A 74 1.71 -4.66 -15.90
C GLU A 74 1.32 -3.25 -15.41
N ALA A 75 1.53 -2.22 -16.23
CA ALA A 75 1.13 -0.86 -15.92
C ALA A 75 -0.39 -0.73 -15.67
N THR A 76 -1.20 -1.50 -16.39
CA THR A 76 -2.66 -1.50 -16.20
C THR A 76 -3.02 -2.05 -14.84
N ASN A 77 -2.36 -3.13 -14.41
CA ASN A 77 -2.61 -3.73 -13.09
C ASN A 77 -2.18 -2.80 -11.94
N ILE A 78 -1.06 -2.09 -12.08
CA ILE A 78 -0.60 -1.10 -11.10
C ILE A 78 -1.62 0.04 -10.96
N ASN A 79 -2.04 0.61 -12.08
CA ASN A 79 -3.01 1.70 -12.07
C ASN A 79 -4.38 1.23 -11.58
N LYS A 80 -4.76 -0.03 -11.83
CA LYS A 80 -5.98 -0.63 -11.28
C LYS A 80 -5.93 -0.65 -9.76
N SER A 81 -4.86 -1.16 -9.14
CA SER A 81 -4.75 -1.20 -7.67
C SER A 81 -4.75 0.19 -7.04
N LEU A 82 -4.10 1.18 -7.65
CA LEU A 82 -4.12 2.56 -7.17
C LEU A 82 -5.50 3.23 -7.34
N SER A 83 -6.18 2.98 -8.46
CA SER A 83 -7.54 3.47 -8.69
C SER A 83 -8.52 2.89 -7.68
N THR A 84 -8.44 1.58 -7.41
CA THR A 84 -9.25 0.94 -6.36
C THR A 84 -8.96 1.51 -4.97
N LEU A 85 -7.69 1.81 -4.67
CA LEU A 85 -7.32 2.47 -3.41
C LEU A 85 -8.00 3.85 -3.28
N GLY A 86 -7.98 4.67 -4.33
CA GLY A 86 -8.68 5.96 -4.36
C GLY A 86 -10.19 5.82 -4.20
N LEU A 87 -10.80 4.81 -4.82
CA LEU A 87 -12.22 4.50 -4.69
C LEU A 87 -12.59 4.11 -3.25
N VAL A 88 -11.78 3.26 -2.61
CA VAL A 88 -11.97 2.87 -1.20
C VAL A 88 -11.93 4.09 -0.28
N ILE A 89 -10.95 4.98 -0.44
CA ILE A 89 -10.85 6.21 0.36
C ILE A 89 -12.08 7.10 0.14
N THR A 90 -12.51 7.28 -1.11
CA THR A 90 -13.70 8.08 -1.45
C THR A 90 -14.95 7.53 -0.79
N ASN A 91 -15.14 6.21 -0.84
CA ASN A 91 -16.29 5.55 -0.23
C ASN A 91 -16.25 5.59 1.29
N LEU A 92 -15.07 5.54 1.91
CA LEU A 92 -14.91 5.74 3.36
C LEU A 92 -15.36 7.13 3.80
N ILE A 93 -15.04 8.17 3.01
CA ILE A 93 -15.52 9.53 3.25
C ILE A 93 -17.05 9.60 3.11
N ALA A 94 -17.65 8.89 2.16
CA ALA A 94 -19.10 8.83 2.04
C ALA A 94 -19.75 8.16 3.27
N VAL A 95 -19.18 7.06 3.75
CA VAL A 95 -19.63 6.35 4.96
C VAL A 95 -19.49 7.22 6.21
N SER A 96 -18.39 7.96 6.37
CA SER A 96 -18.21 8.88 7.50
C SER A 96 -19.27 10.00 7.50
N ASN A 97 -19.75 10.37 6.32
CA ASN A 97 -20.86 11.31 6.14
C ASN A 97 -22.25 10.65 6.27
N LYS A 98 -22.34 9.51 6.97
CA LYS A 98 -23.58 8.74 7.25
C LYS A 98 -24.33 8.29 5.99
N LYS A 99 -23.67 8.18 4.84
CA LYS A 99 -24.25 7.56 3.66
C LYS A 99 -24.02 6.06 3.73
N SER A 100 -25.08 5.26 3.57
CA SER A 100 -24.92 3.82 3.39
C SER A 100 -24.21 3.57 2.05
N HIS A 101 -22.98 3.09 2.11
CA HIS A 101 -22.18 2.82 0.93
C HIS A 101 -21.30 1.58 1.14
N HIS A 102 -21.26 0.71 0.15
CA HIS A 102 -20.34 -0.43 0.16
C HIS A 102 -18.91 0.04 -0.16
N VAL A 103 -17.95 -0.33 0.69
CA VAL A 103 -16.52 -0.03 0.45
C VAL A 103 -15.85 -1.23 -0.23
N PRO A 104 -15.38 -1.11 -1.48
CA PRO A 104 -14.96 -2.23 -2.32
C PRO A 104 -13.52 -2.69 -2.03
N TYR A 105 -13.23 -3.08 -0.79
CA TYR A 105 -11.88 -3.54 -0.40
C TYR A 105 -11.39 -4.74 -1.22
N ARG A 106 -12.31 -5.59 -1.70
CA ARG A 106 -12.01 -6.85 -2.38
C ARG A 106 -11.64 -6.70 -3.86
N ASP A 107 -11.84 -5.53 -4.45
CA ASP A 107 -11.61 -5.28 -5.88
C ASP A 107 -10.13 -5.27 -6.26
N SER A 108 -9.25 -5.13 -5.26
CA SER A 108 -7.80 -5.25 -5.39
C SER A 108 -7.21 -5.97 -4.18
N LYS A 109 -6.19 -6.82 -4.41
CA LYS A 109 -5.45 -7.47 -3.32
C LYS A 109 -4.81 -6.45 -2.38
N LEU A 110 -4.37 -5.30 -2.91
CA LEU A 110 -3.78 -4.22 -2.12
C LEU A 110 -4.81 -3.67 -1.11
N THR A 111 -5.98 -3.28 -1.58
CA THR A 111 -7.03 -2.72 -0.72
C THR A 111 -7.59 -3.75 0.26
N PHE A 112 -7.59 -5.02 -0.11
CA PHE A 112 -7.99 -6.11 0.78
C PHE A 112 -6.99 -6.27 1.94
N LEU A 113 -5.69 -6.27 1.65
CA LEU A 113 -4.64 -6.33 2.68
C LEU A 113 -4.64 -5.11 3.60
N LEU A 114 -4.98 -3.94 3.06
CA LEU A 114 -5.00 -2.66 3.77
C LEU A 114 -6.35 -2.32 4.40
N GLN A 115 -7.36 -3.19 4.32
CA GLN A 115 -8.72 -2.92 4.81
C GLN A 115 -8.71 -2.40 6.25
N ASP A 116 -8.01 -3.10 7.14
CA ASP A 116 -7.88 -2.73 8.55
C ASP A 116 -7.08 -1.43 8.77
N SER A 117 -6.11 -1.14 7.89
CA SER A 117 -5.36 0.12 7.94
C SER A 117 -6.17 1.31 7.44
N LEU A 118 -7.10 1.14 6.50
CA LEU A 118 -7.84 2.25 5.88
C LEU A 118 -9.15 2.59 6.57
N GLY A 119 -9.92 1.56 6.97
CA GLY A 119 -11.23 1.75 7.61
C GLY A 119 -11.46 0.90 8.86
N GLY A 120 -10.41 0.23 9.34
CA GLY A 120 -10.43 -0.54 10.59
C GLY A 120 -9.85 0.25 11.77
N ASN A 121 -9.37 -0.47 12.77
CA ASN A 121 -8.86 0.09 14.02
C ASN A 121 -7.33 0.23 13.98
N SER A 122 -6.83 1.03 13.05
CA SER A 122 -5.41 1.29 12.87
C SER A 122 -5.13 2.79 12.89
N LYS A 123 -3.97 3.17 13.45
CA LYS A 123 -3.41 4.50 13.18
C LYS A 123 -2.68 4.43 11.86
N THR A 124 -3.07 5.28 10.91
CA THR A 124 -2.56 5.22 9.54
C THR A 124 -2.14 6.60 9.08
N THR A 125 -0.93 6.67 8.52
CA THR A 125 -0.35 7.89 7.95
C THR A 125 -0.03 7.62 6.48
N ILE A 126 -0.37 8.57 5.62
CA ILE A 126 -0.06 8.52 4.19
C ILE A 126 0.98 9.59 3.89
N ILE A 127 2.05 9.21 3.20
CA ILE A 127 3.06 10.12 2.69
C ILE A 127 2.79 10.31 1.21
N ALA A 128 2.55 11.55 0.78
CA ALA A 128 2.31 11.89 -0.61
C ALA A 128 3.59 12.46 -1.24
N ASN A 129 4.22 11.68 -2.12
CA ASN A 129 5.38 12.09 -2.89
C ASN A 129 4.92 12.73 -4.21
N ILE A 130 4.76 14.05 -4.20
CA ILE A 130 4.26 14.81 -5.35
C ILE A 130 5.44 15.46 -6.07
N SER A 131 5.47 15.37 -7.40
CA SER A 131 6.45 16.08 -8.22
C SER A 131 6.19 17.59 -8.16
N PRO A 132 7.21 18.44 -8.03
CA PRO A 132 7.06 19.89 -8.20
C PRO A 132 6.87 20.30 -9.67
N SER A 133 6.95 19.36 -10.63
CA SER A 133 6.72 19.64 -12.04
C SER A 133 5.27 20.06 -12.30
N SER A 134 5.10 21.04 -13.19
CA SER A 134 3.79 21.48 -13.69
C SER A 134 3.20 20.57 -14.78
N TRP A 135 3.82 19.42 -15.05
CA TRP A 135 3.54 18.49 -16.14
C TRP A 135 3.56 17.05 -15.63
#